data_AF-A0A0M8W7X8-F1
#
_entry.id   AF-A0A0M8W7X8-F1
#
_cell.length_a   1.000
_cell.length_b   1.000
_cell.length_c   1.000
_cell.angle_alpha   90.00
_cell.angle_beta   90.00
_cell.angle_gamma   90.00
#
_symmetry.space_group_name_H-M   'P 1'
#
loop_
_entity.id
_entity.type
_entity.pdbx_description
1 polymer ?
#
loop_
_entity_poly.entity_id
_entity_poly.type
_entity_poly.pdbx_seq_one_letter_code
_entity_poly.pdbx_strand_id
1 'polypeptide(L)'
;MNATAVRAVTPATEVDNRAAYLGFAAAYVLGHGAAALSRGTDPVVVLPSWLPIALLAAGLLTGTAFAMTASLRAQRAATPERRRSEQLAGAAWVIGFAALALAITGLTTAFDRPELQTVLWPAGSTIVVGLIYLAEGAVRRNALHHNLGTWLALVAAAALFVPGAGFFGVLAVVGGGAYAVAAFLEPRRLASLAR
;
A
#
# COMPACT_ATOMS: atom_id res chain seq x y z
N MET A 1 -1.96 31.19 28.08
CA MET A 1 -3.10 30.26 28.00
C MET A 1 -2.64 28.99 27.31
N ASN A 2 -2.32 27.94 28.06
CA ASN A 2 -1.90 26.66 27.50
C ASN A 2 -3.15 25.88 27.10
N ALA A 3 -3.46 25.87 25.80
CA ALA A 3 -4.45 24.96 25.25
C ALA A 3 -3.91 23.53 25.40
N THR A 4 -4.34 22.84 26.45
CA THR A 4 -4.22 21.39 26.56
C THR A 4 -4.97 20.81 25.37
N ALA A 5 -4.23 20.39 24.35
CA ALA A 5 -4.79 19.68 23.21
C ALA A 5 -5.47 18.42 23.73
N VAL A 6 -6.80 18.45 23.81
CA VAL A 6 -7.62 17.27 24.08
C VAL A 6 -7.29 16.29 22.97
N ARG A 7 -6.55 15.24 23.30
CA ARG A 7 -6.21 14.18 22.36
C ARG A 7 -7.54 13.52 21.95
N ALA A 8 -8.03 13.85 20.76
CA ALA A 8 -9.23 13.23 20.22
C ALA A 8 -9.06 11.71 20.28
N VAL A 9 -9.96 11.06 21.02
CA VAL A 9 -9.96 9.62 21.17
C VAL A 9 -10.53 9.04 19.89
N THR A 10 -9.71 8.31 19.14
CA THR A 10 -10.19 7.56 17.97
C THR A 10 -11.33 6.64 18.41
N PRO A 11 -12.50 6.65 17.73
CA PRO A 11 -13.57 5.73 18.04
C PRO A 11 -13.05 4.30 18.05
N ALA A 12 -13.41 3.50 19.06
CA ALA A 12 -12.83 2.17 19.28
C ALA A 12 -13.08 1.17 18.13
N THR A 13 -14.07 1.47 17.27
CA THR A 13 -14.41 0.67 16.08
C THR A 13 -13.68 1.13 14.82
N GLU A 14 -12.98 2.26 14.86
CA GLU A 14 -12.30 2.83 13.69
C GLU A 14 -10.86 2.37 13.58
N VAL A 15 -10.44 2.03 12.35
CA VAL A 15 -9.06 1.65 12.07
C VAL A 15 -8.21 2.91 11.97
N ASP A 16 -7.14 2.97 12.78
CA ASP A 16 -6.12 4.02 12.71
C ASP A 16 -5.00 3.59 11.77
N ASN A 17 -4.97 4.14 10.56
CA ASN A 17 -4.04 3.71 9.51
C ASN A 17 -2.74 4.52 9.46
N ARG A 18 -2.50 5.47 10.37
CA ARG A 18 -1.36 6.40 10.27
C ARG A 18 -0.02 5.68 10.17
N ALA A 19 0.23 4.75 11.11
CA ALA A 19 1.47 3.99 11.15
C ALA A 19 1.62 3.06 9.94
N ALA A 20 0.50 2.47 9.49
CA ALA A 20 0.48 1.63 8.30
C ALA A 20 0.86 2.43 7.04
N TYR A 21 0.20 3.57 6.81
CA TYR A 21 0.49 4.45 5.69
C TYR A 21 1.92 4.98 5.70
N LEU A 22 2.47 5.33 6.86
CA LEU A 22 3.89 5.70 6.97
C LEU A 22 4.83 4.54 6.61
N GLY A 23 4.52 3.32 7.06
CA GLY A 23 5.30 2.13 6.70
C GLY A 23 5.29 1.86 5.20
N PHE A 24 4.12 1.97 4.56
CA PHE A 24 4.01 1.82 3.10
C PHE A 24 4.65 2.97 2.32
N ALA A 25 4.55 4.21 2.80
CA ALA A 25 5.25 5.35 2.22
C ALA A 25 6.77 5.11 2.24
N ALA A 26 7.31 4.70 3.39
CA ALA A 26 8.73 4.38 3.52
C ALA A 26 9.13 3.21 2.59
N ALA A 27 8.30 2.17 2.50
CA ALA A 27 8.54 1.05 1.59
C ALA A 27 8.68 1.51 0.14
N TYR A 28 7.76 2.34 -0.34
CA TYR A 28 7.73 2.80 -1.72
C TYR A 28 8.88 3.76 -2.00
N VAL A 29 9.05 4.78 -1.15
CA VAL A 29 10.10 5.79 -1.34
C VAL A 29 11.48 5.17 -1.26
N LEU A 30 11.76 4.32 -0.26
CA LEU A 30 13.09 3.74 -0.10
C LEU A 30 13.31 2.56 -1.05
N GLY A 31 12.36 1.64 -1.16
CA GLY A 31 12.50 0.44 -1.98
C GLY A 31 12.47 0.74 -3.48
N HIS A 32 11.41 1.41 -3.96
CA HIS A 32 11.33 1.78 -5.37
C HIS A 32 12.24 2.95 -5.71
N GLY A 33 12.49 3.89 -4.79
CA GLY A 33 13.46 4.97 -5.03
C GLY A 33 14.87 4.42 -5.20
N ALA A 34 15.31 3.49 -4.35
CA ALA A 34 16.60 2.82 -4.53
C ALA A 34 16.66 2.08 -5.87
N ALA A 35 15.59 1.37 -6.25
CA ALA A 35 15.53 0.69 -7.55
C ALA A 35 15.57 1.66 -8.73
N ALA A 36 14.95 2.83 -8.62
CA ALA A 36 14.97 3.87 -9.65
C ALA A 36 16.36 4.49 -9.83
N LEU A 37 17.10 4.65 -8.73
CA LEU A 37 18.45 5.25 -8.75
C LEU A 37 19.53 4.25 -9.18
N SER A 38 19.33 2.96 -8.93
CA SER A 38 20.37 1.93 -9.11
C SER A 38 20.17 0.98 -10.28
N ARG A 39 19.07 1.10 -11.03
CA ARG A 39 18.78 0.27 -12.21
C ARG A 39 18.76 1.13 -13.48
N GLY A 40 18.93 0.48 -14.63
CA GLY A 40 18.93 1.13 -15.95
C GLY A 40 20.30 1.09 -16.61
N THR A 41 20.38 1.71 -17.79
CA THR A 41 21.61 1.78 -18.61
C THR A 41 22.64 2.77 -18.08
N ASP A 42 22.20 3.76 -17.29
CA ASP A 42 23.05 4.78 -16.67
C ASP A 42 22.59 4.99 -15.21
N PRO A 43 23.02 4.13 -14.26
CA PRO A 43 22.58 4.21 -12.87
C PRO A 43 23.23 5.40 -12.16
N VAL A 44 22.41 6.17 -11.44
CA VAL A 44 22.86 7.33 -10.66
C VAL A 44 23.71 6.88 -9.46
N VAL A 45 23.39 5.73 -8.87
CA VAL A 45 24.13 5.15 -7.73
C VAL A 45 24.26 3.65 -7.90
N VAL A 46 25.46 3.10 -7.67
CA VAL A 46 25.68 1.66 -7.63
C VAL A 46 25.30 1.12 -6.26
N LEU A 47 24.29 0.25 -6.20
CA LEU A 47 23.82 -0.39 -4.97
C LEU A 47 23.90 -1.92 -5.09
N PRO A 48 24.07 -2.64 -3.98
CA PRO A 48 23.88 -4.09 -3.96
C PRO A 48 22.48 -4.47 -4.49
N SER A 49 22.39 -5.48 -5.35
CA SER A 49 21.14 -5.87 -6.02
C SER A 49 20.01 -6.26 -5.07
N TRP A 50 20.35 -6.74 -3.86
CA TRP A 50 19.40 -7.11 -2.82
C TRP A 50 18.86 -5.92 -2.02
N LEU A 51 19.53 -4.77 -2.04
CA LEU A 51 19.20 -3.66 -1.14
C LEU A 51 17.83 -3.02 -1.44
N PRO A 52 17.46 -2.71 -2.70
CA PRO A 52 16.14 -2.14 -2.99
C PRO A 52 14.99 -3.06 -2.55
N ILE A 53 15.13 -4.37 -2.77
CA ILE A 53 14.09 -5.34 -2.39
C ILE A 53 14.01 -5.52 -0.87
N ALA A 54 15.14 -5.48 -0.15
CA ALA A 54 15.14 -5.53 1.30
C ALA A 54 14.48 -4.30 1.94
N LEU A 55 14.77 -3.10 1.43
CA LEU A 55 14.12 -1.86 1.89
C LEU A 55 12.61 -1.89 1.64
N LEU A 56 12.20 -2.33 0.45
CA LEU A 56 10.80 -2.50 0.11
C LEU A 56 10.13 -3.50 1.07
N ALA A 57 10.70 -4.70 1.22
CA ALA A 57 10.15 -5.75 2.06
C ALA A 57 10.04 -5.33 3.54
N ALA A 58 11.07 -4.68 4.09
CA ALA A 58 11.06 -4.19 5.46
C ALA A 58 9.92 -3.19 5.71
N GLY A 59 9.74 -2.22 4.80
CA GLY A 59 8.66 -1.26 4.90
C GLY A 59 7.27 -1.89 4.72
N LEU A 60 7.11 -2.81 3.76
CA LEU A 60 5.85 -3.52 3.53
C LEU A 60 5.44 -4.39 4.73
N LEU A 61 6.38 -5.12 5.32
CA LEU A 61 6.15 -5.93 6.52
C LEU A 61 5.76 -5.04 7.71
N THR A 62 6.47 -3.93 7.89
CA THR A 62 6.17 -2.95 8.95
C THR A 62 4.78 -2.34 8.77
N GLY A 63 4.45 -1.86 7.57
CA GLY A 63 3.15 -1.29 7.24
C GLY A 63 2.01 -2.30 7.43
N THR A 64 2.20 -3.54 6.97
CA THR A 64 1.25 -4.63 7.14
C THR A 64 1.02 -4.97 8.61
N ALA A 65 2.09 -5.07 9.40
CA ALA A 65 1.98 -5.33 10.85
C ALA A 65 1.18 -4.22 11.55
N PHE A 66 1.41 -2.95 11.21
CA PHE A 66 0.61 -1.85 11.75
C PHE A 66 -0.85 -1.88 11.28
N ALA A 67 -1.11 -2.18 10.01
CA ALA A 67 -2.47 -2.31 9.49
C ALA A 67 -3.24 -3.44 10.19
N MET A 68 -2.62 -4.61 10.33
CA MET A 68 -3.20 -5.76 11.02
C MET A 68 -3.48 -5.46 12.48
N THR A 69 -2.53 -4.89 13.20
CA THR A 69 -2.72 -4.55 14.62
C THR A 69 -3.81 -3.49 14.81
N ALA A 70 -3.90 -2.49 13.93
CA ALA A 70 -4.96 -1.49 13.97
C ALA A 70 -6.35 -2.11 13.66
N SER A 71 -6.44 -2.96 12.64
CA SER A 71 -7.68 -3.67 12.30
C SER A 71 -8.11 -4.60 13.44
N LEU A 72 -7.21 -5.42 13.98
CA LEU A 72 -7.53 -6.32 15.10
C LEU A 72 -8.00 -5.57 16.34
N ARG A 73 -7.48 -4.36 16.61
CA ARG A 73 -7.97 -3.51 17.71
C ARG A 73 -9.40 -3.03 17.43
N ALA A 74 -9.66 -2.53 16.22
CA ALA A 74 -10.99 -2.06 15.81
C ALA A 74 -12.04 -3.19 15.85
N GLN A 75 -11.65 -4.41 15.48
CA GLN A 75 -12.54 -5.59 15.49
C GLN A 75 -13.04 -5.98 16.88
N ARG A 76 -12.29 -5.69 17.95
CA ARG A 76 -12.70 -6.05 19.31
C ARG A 76 -14.01 -5.38 19.70
N ALA A 77 -14.22 -4.14 19.26
CA ALA A 77 -15.45 -3.38 19.50
C ALA A 77 -16.48 -3.50 18.36
N ALA A 78 -16.18 -4.23 17.28
CA ALA A 78 -17.03 -4.34 16.10
C ALA A 78 -18.19 -5.34 16.28
N THR A 79 -19.32 -5.08 15.62
CA THR A 79 -20.45 -6.00 15.53
C THR A 79 -20.08 -7.28 14.76
N PRO A 80 -20.81 -8.40 14.95
CA PRO A 80 -20.54 -9.65 14.23
C PRO A 80 -20.56 -9.50 12.71
N GLU A 81 -21.49 -8.71 12.16
CA GLU A 81 -21.58 -8.43 10.73
C GLU A 81 -20.33 -7.71 10.21
N ARG A 82 -19.86 -6.67 10.92
CA ARG A 82 -18.64 -5.95 10.57
C ARG A 82 -17.41 -6.86 10.61
N ARG A 83 -17.30 -7.73 11.62
CA ARG A 83 -16.21 -8.73 11.68
C ARG A 83 -16.24 -9.69 10.49
N ARG A 84 -17.43 -10.14 10.06
CA ARG A 84 -17.56 -11.00 8.88
C ARG A 84 -17.12 -10.28 7.60
N SER A 85 -17.49 -9.00 7.42
CA SER A 85 -16.99 -8.19 6.30
C SER A 85 -15.47 -8.06 6.32
N GLU A 86 -14.86 -7.89 7.50
CA GLU A 86 -13.40 -7.82 7.64
C GLU A 86 -12.71 -9.16 7.37
N GLN A 87 -13.32 -10.29 7.73
CA GLN A 87 -12.83 -11.62 7.37
C GLN A 87 -12.85 -11.84 5.86
N LEU A 88 -13.92 -11.42 5.17
CA LEU A 88 -14.01 -11.48 3.72
C LEU A 88 -12.98 -10.56 3.05
N ALA A 89 -12.73 -9.38 3.60
CA ALA A 89 -11.65 -8.51 3.14
C ALA A 89 -10.28 -9.19 3.31
N GLY A 90 -10.02 -9.82 4.46
CA GLY A 90 -8.81 -10.62 4.70
C GLY A 90 -8.65 -11.78 3.71
N ALA A 91 -9.74 -12.47 3.37
CA ALA A 91 -9.72 -13.50 2.33
C ALA A 91 -9.42 -12.91 0.94
N ALA A 92 -9.93 -11.72 0.62
CA ALA A 92 -9.66 -11.04 -0.64
C ALA A 92 -8.18 -10.70 -0.82
N TRP A 93 -7.45 -10.37 0.26
CA TRP A 93 -5.98 -10.24 0.22
C TRP A 93 -5.30 -11.53 -0.24
N VAL A 94 -5.59 -12.65 0.43
CA VAL A 94 -4.96 -13.94 0.13
C VAL A 94 -5.29 -14.37 -1.30
N ILE A 95 -6.56 -14.30 -1.68
CA ILE A 95 -7.04 -14.69 -3.01
C ILE A 95 -6.45 -13.78 -4.09
N GLY A 96 -6.43 -12.46 -3.87
CA GLY A 96 -5.90 -11.49 -4.84
C GLY A 96 -4.42 -11.70 -5.13
N PHE A 97 -3.61 -11.90 -4.09
CA PHE A 97 -2.17 -12.17 -4.27
C PHE A 97 -1.89 -13.57 -4.82
N ALA A 98 -2.69 -14.58 -4.47
CA ALA A 98 -2.59 -15.90 -5.08
C ALA A 98 -2.92 -15.85 -6.58
N ALA A 99 -4.01 -15.18 -6.95
CA ALA A 99 -4.40 -14.99 -8.35
C ALA A 99 -3.32 -14.20 -9.11
N LEU A 100 -2.75 -13.16 -8.51
CA LEU A 100 -1.65 -12.41 -9.10
C LEU A 100 -0.41 -13.29 -9.32
N ALA A 101 0.00 -14.08 -8.32
CA ALA A 101 1.15 -14.97 -8.43
C ALA A 101 0.97 -15.98 -9.57
N LEU A 102 -0.22 -16.57 -9.68
CA LEU A 102 -0.57 -17.49 -10.77
C LEU A 102 -0.57 -16.78 -12.12
N ALA A 103 -1.13 -15.57 -12.22
CA ALA A 103 -1.17 -14.79 -13.45
C ALA A 103 0.25 -14.40 -13.92
N ILE A 104 1.11 -13.92 -13.01
CA ILE A 104 2.50 -13.58 -13.32
C ILE A 104 3.24 -14.83 -13.80
N THR A 105 3.15 -15.92 -13.04
CA THR A 105 3.81 -17.19 -13.37
C THR A 105 3.35 -17.68 -14.74
N GLY A 106 2.03 -17.82 -14.95
CA GLY A 106 1.45 -18.28 -16.19
C GLY A 106 1.84 -17.42 -17.39
N LEU A 107 1.79 -16.09 -17.24
CA LEU A 107 2.16 -15.17 -18.32
C LEU A 107 3.66 -15.27 -18.66
N THR A 108 4.54 -15.28 -17.66
CA THR A 108 5.98 -15.37 -17.92
C THR A 108 6.39 -16.71 -18.53
N THR A 109 5.72 -17.79 -18.15
CA THR A 109 5.95 -19.13 -18.72
C THR A 109 5.39 -19.26 -20.13
N ALA A 110 4.17 -18.77 -20.38
CA ALA A 110 3.51 -18.89 -21.69
C ALA A 110 4.25 -18.15 -22.81
N PHE A 111 4.94 -17.06 -22.47
CA PHE A 111 5.68 -16.25 -23.43
C PHE A 111 7.20 -16.45 -23.37
N ASP A 112 7.73 -17.27 -22.45
CA ASP A 112 9.16 -17.45 -22.17
C ASP A 112 9.88 -16.11 -21.90
N ARG A 113 9.30 -15.30 -21.00
CA ARG A 113 9.79 -13.96 -20.63
C ARG A 113 9.87 -13.80 -19.11
N PRO A 114 10.79 -14.50 -18.42
CA PRO A 114 10.93 -14.43 -16.95
C PRO A 114 11.25 -13.01 -16.44
N GLU A 115 11.87 -12.16 -17.25
CA GLU A 115 12.19 -10.77 -16.89
C GLU A 115 10.96 -9.89 -16.64
N LEU A 116 9.78 -10.25 -17.19
CA LEU A 116 8.53 -9.50 -16.97
C LEU A 116 8.15 -9.45 -15.48
N GLN A 117 8.59 -10.44 -14.69
CA GLN A 117 8.37 -10.47 -13.24
C GLN A 117 8.89 -9.20 -12.54
N THR A 118 9.95 -8.56 -13.07
CA THR A 118 10.54 -7.35 -12.49
C THR A 118 9.62 -6.13 -12.52
N VAL A 119 8.62 -6.13 -13.41
CA VAL A 119 7.62 -5.07 -13.57
C VAL A 119 6.25 -5.55 -13.07
N LEU A 120 5.88 -6.79 -13.39
CA LEU A 120 4.57 -7.34 -13.04
C LEU A 120 4.38 -7.50 -11.54
N TRP A 121 5.42 -7.91 -10.78
CA TRP A 121 5.28 -8.03 -9.32
C TRP A 121 5.01 -6.67 -8.66
N PRO A 122 5.83 -5.61 -8.86
CA PRO A 122 5.55 -4.31 -8.27
C PRO A 122 4.24 -3.68 -8.73
N ALA A 123 3.97 -3.65 -10.04
CA ALA A 123 2.76 -3.03 -10.58
C ALA A 123 1.51 -3.83 -10.15
N GLY A 124 1.52 -5.14 -10.39
CA GLY A 124 0.41 -6.02 -10.08
C GLY A 124 0.07 -6.04 -8.60
N SER A 125 1.09 -6.09 -7.71
CA SER A 125 0.85 -6.04 -6.26
C SER A 125 0.21 -4.72 -5.86
N THR A 126 0.68 -3.60 -6.42
CA THR A 126 0.12 -2.27 -6.14
C THR A 126 -1.31 -2.13 -6.67
N ILE A 127 -1.61 -2.71 -7.84
CA ILE A 127 -2.97 -2.78 -8.39
C ILE A 127 -3.89 -3.57 -7.45
N VAL A 128 -3.48 -4.78 -7.04
CA VAL A 128 -4.26 -5.62 -6.13
C VAL A 128 -4.51 -4.90 -4.79
N VAL A 129 -3.47 -4.33 -4.19
CA VAL A 129 -3.58 -3.51 -2.97
C VAL A 129 -4.56 -2.36 -3.18
N GLY A 130 -4.43 -1.63 -4.29
CA GLY A 130 -5.28 -0.49 -4.60
C GLY A 130 -6.76 -0.87 -4.73
N LEU A 131 -7.05 -1.97 -5.44
CA LEU A 131 -8.42 -2.48 -5.59
C LEU A 131 -9.01 -2.96 -4.25
N ILE A 132 -8.20 -3.58 -3.41
CA ILE A 132 -8.66 -4.00 -2.08
C ILE A 132 -8.91 -2.78 -1.20
N TYR A 133 -8.02 -1.78 -1.18
CA TYR A 133 -8.20 -0.53 -0.43
C TYR A 133 -9.44 0.26 -0.90
N LEU A 134 -9.68 0.29 -2.21
CA LEU A 134 -10.88 0.86 -2.83
C LEU A 134 -12.14 0.20 -2.26
N ALA A 135 -12.20 -1.13 -2.28
CA ALA A 135 -13.34 -1.89 -1.78
C ALA A 135 -13.51 -1.77 -0.26
N GLU A 136 -12.42 -1.92 0.49
CA GLU A 136 -12.40 -1.77 1.94
C GLU A 136 -12.84 -0.36 2.37
N GLY A 137 -12.38 0.68 1.67
CA GLY A 137 -12.79 2.06 1.89
C GLY A 137 -14.28 2.27 1.62
N ALA A 138 -14.82 1.65 0.57
CA ALA A 138 -16.25 1.71 0.27
C ALA A 138 -17.10 1.05 1.37
N VAL A 139 -16.73 -0.15 1.80
CA VAL A 139 -17.43 -0.90 2.86
C VAL A 139 -17.37 -0.17 4.19
N ARG A 140 -16.20 0.37 4.56
CA ARG A 140 -15.99 1.11 5.82
C ARG A 140 -16.44 2.58 5.75
N ARG A 141 -16.94 3.06 4.61
CA ARG A 141 -17.23 4.48 4.35
C ARG A 141 -16.04 5.39 4.65
N ASN A 142 -14.82 4.88 4.46
CA ASN A 142 -13.58 5.62 4.63
C ASN A 142 -13.13 6.16 3.27
N ALA A 143 -13.57 7.38 2.94
CA ALA A 143 -13.26 8.03 1.67
C ALA A 143 -11.76 8.22 1.44
N LEU A 144 -10.97 8.48 2.49
CA LEU A 144 -9.52 8.63 2.36
C LEU A 144 -8.87 7.32 1.89
N HIS A 145 -9.25 6.20 2.51
CA HIS A 145 -8.72 4.89 2.15
C HIS A 145 -9.22 4.43 0.78
N HIS A 146 -10.48 4.71 0.46
CA HIS A 146 -11.07 4.45 -0.85
C HIS A 146 -10.30 5.19 -1.96
N ASN A 147 -10.13 6.50 -1.82
CA ASN A 147 -9.42 7.33 -2.79
C ASN A 147 -7.95 6.94 -2.92
N LEU A 148 -7.28 6.61 -1.82
CA LEU A 148 -5.92 6.08 -1.85
C LEU A 148 -5.86 4.78 -2.66
N GLY A 149 -6.81 3.86 -2.44
CA GLY A 149 -6.90 2.63 -3.21
C GLY A 149 -7.07 2.87 -4.71
N THR A 150 -8.03 3.72 -5.08
CA THR A 150 -8.24 4.15 -6.48
C THR A 150 -6.95 4.69 -7.09
N TRP A 151 -6.29 5.60 -6.38
CA TRP A 151 -5.05 6.23 -6.83
C TRP A 151 -3.95 5.21 -7.07
N LEU A 152 -3.71 4.31 -6.11
CA LEU A 152 -2.67 3.28 -6.22
C LEU A 152 -2.91 2.35 -7.41
N ALA A 153 -4.16 1.91 -7.61
CA ALA A 153 -4.49 1.05 -8.73
C ALA A 153 -4.24 1.73 -10.08
N LEU A 154 -4.68 2.99 -10.22
CA LEU A 154 -4.50 3.75 -11.45
C LEU A 154 -3.03 4.11 -11.70
N VAL A 155 -2.28 4.53 -10.68
CA VAL A 155 -0.86 4.89 -10.80
C VAL A 155 -0.01 3.69 -11.14
N ALA A 156 -0.27 2.54 -10.53
CA ALA A 156 0.47 1.33 -10.86
C ALA A 156 0.19 0.84 -12.27
N ALA A 157 -1.07 0.94 -12.74
CA ALA A 157 -1.41 0.67 -14.13
C ALA A 157 -0.75 1.67 -15.09
N ALA A 158 -0.78 2.96 -14.76
CA ALA A 158 -0.14 4.02 -15.56
C ALA A 158 1.39 3.90 -15.60
N ALA A 159 2.01 3.44 -14.51
CA ALA A 159 3.46 3.23 -14.44
C ALA A 159 3.96 2.21 -15.47
N LEU A 160 3.12 1.24 -15.88
CA LEU A 160 3.47 0.26 -16.92
C LEU A 160 3.80 0.89 -18.28
N PHE A 161 3.34 2.12 -18.52
CA PHE A 161 3.67 2.88 -19.73
C PHE A 161 5.00 3.63 -19.63
N VAL A 162 5.68 3.58 -18.48
CA VAL A 162 6.96 4.25 -18.25
C VAL A 162 8.10 3.23 -18.32
N PRO A 163 9.01 3.33 -19.29
CA PRO A 163 10.06 2.32 -19.49
C PRO A 163 11.19 2.44 -18.46
N GLY A 164 11.91 1.32 -18.27
CA GLY A 164 13.17 1.28 -17.54
C GLY A 164 13.06 1.71 -16.08
N ALA A 165 14.03 2.47 -15.61
CA ALA A 165 14.09 2.94 -14.22
C ALA A 165 12.96 3.91 -13.85
N GLY A 166 12.38 4.59 -14.84
CA GLY A 166 11.27 5.53 -14.65
C GLY A 166 10.04 4.86 -14.04
N PHE A 167 9.79 3.58 -14.35
CA PHE A 167 8.74 2.77 -13.72
C PHE A 167 8.82 2.82 -12.18
N PHE A 168 10.01 2.54 -11.64
CA PHE A 168 10.24 2.56 -10.20
C PHE A 168 10.17 3.98 -9.63
N GLY A 169 10.60 4.98 -10.39
CA GLY A 169 10.48 6.40 -10.02
C GLY A 169 9.03 6.83 -9.82
N VAL A 170 8.13 6.42 -10.73
CA VAL A 170 6.68 6.69 -10.61
C VAL A 170 6.12 6.05 -9.35
N LEU A 171 6.42 4.77 -9.09
CA LEU A 171 5.94 4.10 -7.88
C LEU A 171 6.49 4.80 -6.62
N ALA A 172 7.78 5.14 -6.59
CA ALA A 172 8.41 5.80 -5.43
C ALA A 172 7.76 7.15 -5.11
N VAL A 173 7.60 8.01 -6.12
CA VAL A 173 7.13 9.39 -5.93
C VAL A 173 5.61 9.46 -5.88
N VAL A 174 4.94 8.94 -6.89
CA VAL A 174 3.49 9.10 -7.08
C VAL A 174 2.72 8.10 -6.20
N GLY A 175 3.21 6.87 -6.08
CA GLY A 175 2.67 5.87 -5.16
C GLY A 175 3.03 6.15 -3.70
N GLY A 176 4.33 6.27 -3.41
CA GLY A 176 4.82 6.54 -2.05
C GLY A 176 4.35 7.89 -1.49
N GLY A 177 4.31 8.92 -2.33
CA GLY A 177 3.76 10.23 -1.97
C GLY A 177 2.28 10.18 -1.59
N ALA A 178 1.47 9.34 -2.26
CA ALA A 178 0.06 9.18 -1.90
C ALA A 178 -0.12 8.56 -0.51
N TYR A 179 0.71 7.57 -0.15
CA TYR A 179 0.73 7.04 1.21
C TYR A 179 1.15 8.10 2.23
N ALA A 180 2.15 8.93 1.93
CA ALA A 180 2.58 10.01 2.82
C ALA A 180 1.47 11.07 3.02
N VAL A 181 0.79 11.45 1.94
CA VAL A 181 -0.37 12.36 1.99
C VAL A 181 -1.51 11.73 2.79
N ALA A 182 -1.81 10.45 2.58
CA ALA A 182 -2.83 9.76 3.36
C ALA A 182 -2.48 9.71 4.85
N ALA A 183 -1.22 9.44 5.20
CA ALA A 183 -0.74 9.48 6.58
C ALA A 183 -0.92 10.87 7.22
N PHE A 184 -0.68 11.93 6.45
CA PHE A 184 -0.87 13.31 6.89
C PHE A 184 -2.34 13.70 7.07
N LEU A 185 -3.24 13.18 6.23
CA LEU A 185 -4.68 13.48 6.28
C LEU A 185 -5.45 12.64 7.30
N GLU A 186 -4.96 11.44 7.63
CA GLU A 186 -5.62 10.50 8.53
C GLU A 186 -5.95 11.07 9.93
N PRO A 187 -5.09 11.88 10.61
CA PRO A 187 -5.45 12.54 11.86
C PRO A 187 -6.71 13.42 11.75
N ARG A 188 -6.88 14.13 10.63
CA ARG A 188 -8.03 15.00 10.39
C ARG A 188 -9.32 14.19 10.23
N ARG A 189 -9.24 13.06 9.50
CA ARG A 189 -10.35 12.11 9.36
C ARG A 189 -10.76 11.55 10.73
N LEU A 190 -9.79 11.10 11.53
CA LEU A 190 -10.06 10.55 12.86
C LEU A 190 -10.72 11.59 13.78
N ALA A 191 -10.24 12.84 13.74
CA ALA A 191 -10.83 13.93 14.52
C ALA A 191 -12.25 14.30 14.07
N SER A 192 -12.59 14.16 12.79
CA SER A 192 -13.96 14.40 12.31
C SER A 192 -14.96 13.33 12.77
N LEU A 193 -14.50 12.12 13.06
CA LEU A 193 -15.35 11.01 13.53
C LEU A 193 -15.56 11.00 15.04
N ALA A 194 -14.74 11.76 15.79
CA ALA A 194 -14.86 11.91 17.24
C ALA A 194 -15.79 13.08 17.65
N ARG A 195 -16.34 13.80 16.68
CA ARG A 195 -17.35 14.86 16.86
C ARG A 195 -18.73 14.30 16.58
#